data_AF-A0AAU7SPF1-F1
#
_entry.id   AF-A0AAU7SPF1-F1
#
_cell.length_a   1.000
_cell.length_b   1.000
_cell.length_c   1.000
_cell.angle_alpha   90.00
_cell.angle_beta   90.00
_cell.angle_gamma   90.00
#
_symmetry.space_group_name_H-M   'P 1'
#
loop_
_entity.id
_entity.type
_entity.pdbx_description
1 polymer ?
#
loop_
_entity_poly.entity_id
_entity_poly.type
_entity_poly.pdbx_seq_one_letter_code
_entity_poly.pdbx_strand_id
1 'polypeptide(L)'
;MHNVIDVEFKMLWSMPVCLATSSRDNCLIQGPEDAIHFLSRRWPCERSTSYARATERCIAAVSHKIPVEASRAAFVIACLDARLMPGRRPS
;
A
#
# COMPACT_ATOMS: atom_id res chain seq x y z
N MET A 1 -24.76 16.13 23.25
CA MET A 1 -23.63 16.41 22.34
C MET A 1 -22.93 15.08 22.12
N HIS A 2 -23.07 14.47 20.95
CA HIS A 2 -22.38 13.21 20.64
C HIS A 2 -20.94 13.58 20.27
N ASN A 3 -20.00 13.28 21.16
CA ASN A 3 -18.58 13.31 20.81
C ASN A 3 -18.36 12.16 19.83
N VAL A 4 -18.43 12.49 18.55
CA VAL A 4 -18.00 11.58 17.48
C VAL A 4 -16.50 11.45 17.68
N ILE A 5 -16.08 10.37 18.33
CA ILE A 5 -14.67 9.99 18.31
C ILE A 5 -14.45 9.56 16.87
N ASP A 6 -13.81 10.42 16.09
CA ASP A 6 -13.28 10.07 14.77
C ASP A 6 -12.15 9.06 15.03
N VAL A 7 -12.53 7.82 15.35
CA VAL A 7 -11.60 6.72 15.37
C VAL A 7 -11.33 6.46 13.91
N GLU A 8 -10.31 7.14 13.37
CA GLU A 8 -9.74 6.82 12.08
C GLU A 8 -9.15 5.41 12.22
N PHE A 9 -10.00 4.40 12.01
CA PHE A 9 -9.66 2.99 12.03
C PHE A 9 -8.76 2.74 10.82
N LYS A 10 -7.50 3.14 10.95
CA LYS A 10 -6.49 2.88 9.95
C LYS A 10 -6.31 1.39 9.89
N MET A 11 -6.74 0.80 8.79
CA MET A 11 -6.50 -0.60 8.54
C MET A 11 -5.01 -0.73 8.26
N LEU A 12 -4.27 -1.27 9.22
CA LEU A 12 -2.83 -1.49 9.10
C LEU A 12 -2.58 -2.94 8.73
N TRP A 13 -1.55 -3.17 7.93
CA TRP A 13 -1.02 -4.51 7.69
C TRP A 13 -0.25 -4.99 8.92
N SER A 14 -0.26 -6.30 9.17
CA SER A 14 0.57 -6.89 10.23
C SER A 14 2.06 -6.62 10.02
N MET A 15 2.48 -6.54 8.75
CA MET A 15 3.83 -6.13 8.39
C MET A 15 3.80 -5.00 7.37
N PRO A 16 4.32 -3.81 7.71
CA PRO A 16 4.43 -2.71 6.76
C PRO A 16 5.35 -3.09 5.61
N VAL A 17 5.11 -2.51 4.44
CA VAL A 17 5.90 -2.72 3.23
C VAL A 17 6.78 -1.49 3.02
N CYS A 18 8.09 -1.63 3.17
CA CYS A 18 9.05 -0.58 2.83
C CYS A 18 9.36 -0.66 1.34
N LEU A 19 9.07 0.39 0.59
CA LEU A 19 9.46 0.52 -0.81
C LEU A 19 10.66 1.46 -0.91
N ALA A 20 11.74 1.00 -1.56
CA ALA A 20 12.76 1.92 -2.03
C ALA A 20 12.32 2.42 -3.40
N THR A 21 11.86 3.67 -3.45
CA THR A 21 11.80 4.38 -4.72
C THR A 21 13.20 4.85 -5.10
N SER A 22 13.45 5.10 -6.38
CA SER A 22 14.74 5.58 -6.90
C SER A 22 15.12 6.96 -6.38
N SER A 23 14.16 7.69 -5.82
CA SER A 23 14.41 8.91 -5.04
C SER A 23 14.74 8.52 -3.61
N ARG A 24 15.69 9.20 -2.96
CA ARG A 24 16.21 8.98 -1.58
C ARG A 24 15.19 8.79 -0.44
N ASP A 25 13.90 8.81 -0.73
CA ASP A 25 12.79 8.61 0.20
C ASP A 25 12.35 7.14 0.18
N ASN A 26 12.64 6.40 1.25
CA ASN A 26 12.01 5.10 1.46
C ASN A 26 10.55 5.34 1.85
N CYS A 27 9.60 4.85 1.05
CA CYS A 27 8.18 4.92 1.41
C CYS A 27 7.81 3.74 2.29
N LEU A 28 7.38 4.01 3.53
CA LEU A 28 6.89 3.01 4.46
C LEU A 28 5.37 2.91 4.35
N ILE A 29 4.88 1.85 3.72
CA ILE A 29 3.45 1.61 3.54
C ILE A 29 2.95 0.78 4.72
N GLN A 30 2.24 1.42 5.65
CA GLN A 30 1.75 0.74 6.86
C GLN A 30 0.42 0.00 6.66
N GLY A 31 -0.31 0.30 5.59
CA GLY A 31 -1.61 -0.33 5.30
C GLY A 31 -2.12 -0.03 3.89
N PRO A 32 -3.29 -0.59 3.51
CA PRO A 32 -3.91 -0.39 2.20
C PRO A 32 -4.22 1.07 1.87
N GLU A 33 -4.58 1.91 2.85
CA GLU A 33 -4.84 3.33 2.60
C GLU A 33 -3.58 4.06 2.15
N ASP A 34 -2.49 3.82 2.87
CA ASP A 34 -1.15 4.34 2.54
C ASP A 34 -0.69 3.80 1.17
N ALA A 35 -1.01 2.53 0.88
CA ALA A 35 -0.74 1.90 -0.41
C ALA A 35 -1.49 2.60 -1.55
N ILE A 36 -2.79 2.90 -1.40
CA ILE A 36 -3.59 3.63 -2.40
C ILE A 36 -3.01 5.03 -2.62
N HIS A 37 -2.59 5.70 -1.55
CA HIS A 37 -1.96 7.01 -1.64
C HIS A 37 -0.65 6.94 -2.43
N PHE A 38 0.20 5.96 -2.13
CA PHE A 38 1.45 5.73 -2.85
C PHE A 38 1.21 5.41 -4.33
N LEU A 39 0.26 4.52 -4.63
CA LEU A 39 -0.15 4.17 -6.00
C LEU A 39 -0.58 5.41 -6.78
N SER A 40 -1.35 6.31 -6.16
CA SER A 40 -1.88 7.51 -6.84
C SER A 40 -0.86 8.63 -7.01
N ARG A 41 0.06 8.81 -6.05
CA ARG A 41 0.95 9.98 -5.98
C ARG A 41 2.40 9.72 -6.35
N ARG A 42 2.91 8.52 -6.05
CA ARG A 42 4.35 8.21 -6.03
C ARG A 42 4.74 7.10 -6.98
N TRP A 43 3.79 6.44 -7.64
CA TRP A 43 4.06 5.35 -8.57
C TRP A 43 4.85 5.85 -9.79
N PRO A 44 6.12 5.41 -9.95
CA PRO A 44 6.99 5.93 -11.02
C PRO A 44 6.92 5.09 -12.30
N CYS A 45 6.34 3.88 -12.22
CA CYS A 45 6.28 2.93 -13.32
C CYS A 45 5.01 3.14 -14.14
N GLU A 46 5.00 2.65 -15.38
CA GLU A 46 3.79 2.64 -16.20
C GLU A 46 2.66 1.91 -15.45
N ARG A 47 1.41 2.36 -15.62
CA ARG A 47 0.24 1.78 -14.96
C ARG A 47 -0.06 0.39 -15.53
N SER A 48 0.73 -0.59 -15.12
CA SER A 48 0.61 -1.98 -15.54
C SER A 48 -0.66 -2.62 -15.00
N THR A 49 -1.06 -3.75 -15.58
CA THR A 49 -2.20 -4.56 -15.11
C THR A 49 -2.08 -4.97 -13.63
N SER A 50 -0.85 -5.16 -13.15
CA SER A 50 -0.50 -5.40 -11.75
C SER A 50 -0.85 -4.22 -10.84
N TYR A 51 -0.60 -2.97 -11.26
CA TYR A 51 -0.99 -1.75 -10.55
C TYR A 51 -2.52 -1.64 -10.38
N ALA A 52 -3.28 -1.87 -11.44
CA ALA A 52 -4.74 -1.80 -11.40
C ALA A 52 -5.33 -2.85 -10.43
N ARG A 53 -4.81 -4.08 -10.48
CA ARG A 53 -5.21 -5.17 -9.57
C ARG A 53 -4.82 -4.90 -8.12
N ALA A 54 -3.68 -4.26 -7.86
CA ALA A 54 -3.28 -3.88 -6.51
C ALA A 54 -4.20 -2.79 -5.95
N THR A 55 -4.50 -1.77 -6.76
CA THR A 55 -5.41 -0.67 -6.39
C THR A 55 -6.80 -1.20 -6.02
N GLU A 56 -7.39 -2.02 -6.90
CA GLU A 56 -8.71 -2.62 -6.67
C GLU A 56 -8.75 -3.42 -5.36
N ARG A 57 -7.73 -4.23 -5.09
CA ARG A 57 -7.65 -5.02 -3.85
C ARG A 57 -7.42 -4.16 -2.63
N CYS A 58 -6.62 -3.10 -2.71
CA CYS A 58 -6.46 -2.18 -1.58
C CYS A 58 -7.79 -1.48 -1.25
N ILE A 59 -8.54 -1.04 -2.26
CA ILE A 59 -9.87 -0.44 -2.08
C ILE A 59 -10.85 -1.48 -1.49
N ALA A 60 -10.84 -2.71 -2.00
CA ALA A 60 -11.66 -3.79 -1.48
C ALA A 60 -11.33 -4.12 -0.01
N ALA A 61 -10.05 -4.04 0.38
CA ALA A 61 -9.62 -4.22 1.76
C ALA A 61 -10.13 -3.09 2.66
N VAL A 62 -9.97 -1.83 2.27
CA VAL A 62 -10.52 -0.67 3.00
C VAL A 62 -12.04 -0.76 3.12
N SER A 63 -12.71 -1.31 2.11
CA SER A 63 -14.15 -1.56 2.12
C SER A 63 -14.57 -2.80 2.95
N HIS A 64 -13.65 -3.45 3.67
CA HIS A 64 -13.86 -4.71 4.40
C HIS A 64 -14.39 -5.87 3.55
N LYS A 65 -14.26 -5.82 2.22
CA LYS A 65 -14.72 -6.87 1.30
C LYS A 65 -13.74 -8.04 1.22
N ILE A 66 -12.46 -7.78 1.48
CA ILE A 66 -11.39 -8.78 1.50
C ILE A 66 -10.52 -8.57 2.76
N PRO A 67 -9.80 -9.60 3.23
CA PRO A 67 -8.86 -9.42 4.33
C PRO A 67 -7.73 -8.47 3.95
N VAL A 68 -7.33 -7.61 4.91
CA VAL A 68 -6.27 -6.60 4.73
C VAL A 68 -4.95 -7.23 4.28
N GLU A 69 -4.63 -8.44 4.74
CA GLU A 69 -3.42 -9.17 4.34
C GLU A 69 -3.46 -9.64 2.87
N ALA A 70 -4.65 -9.87 2.30
CA ALA A 70 -4.77 -10.22 0.88
C ALA A 70 -4.48 -9.03 -0.04
N SER A 71 -4.80 -7.80 0.39
CA SER A 71 -4.40 -6.60 -0.37
C SER A 71 -2.89 -6.39 -0.33
N ARG A 72 -2.24 -6.68 0.82
CA ARG A 72 -0.78 -6.65 0.95
C ARG A 72 -0.10 -7.55 -0.07
N ALA A 73 -0.54 -8.80 -0.18
CA ALA A 73 0.05 -9.75 -1.12
C ALA A 73 -0.01 -9.22 -2.57
N ALA A 74 -1.15 -8.67 -2.96
CA ALA A 74 -1.32 -8.08 -4.30
C ALA A 74 -0.45 -6.83 -4.52
N PHE A 75 -0.32 -5.99 -3.49
CA PHE A 75 0.54 -4.81 -3.54
C PHE A 75 2.02 -5.18 -3.70
N VAL A 76 2.50 -6.18 -2.94
CA VAL A 76 3.87 -6.68 -3.05
C VAL A 76 4.13 -7.26 -4.44
N ILE A 77 3.18 -8.04 -5.00
CA ILE A 77 3.30 -8.56 -6.37
C ILE A 77 3.40 -7.40 -7.37
N ALA A 78 2.58 -6.35 -7.23
CA ALA A 78 2.66 -5.20 -8.12
C ALA A 78 3.99 -4.44 -7.98
N CYS A 79 4.53 -4.33 -6.77
CA CYS A 79 5.85 -3.73 -6.55
C CYS A 79 6.97 -4.56 -7.19
N LEU A 80 6.91 -5.89 -7.08
CA LEU A 80 7.85 -6.80 -7.74
C LEU A 80 7.80 -6.67 -9.27
N ASP A 81 6.59 -6.64 -9.82
CA ASP A 81 6.34 -6.47 -11.27
C ASP A 81 6.85 -5.11 -11.78
N ALA A 82 6.67 -4.07 -10.98
CA ALA A 82 7.19 -2.72 -11.24
C ALA A 82 8.70 -2.56 -10.96
N ARG A 83 9.39 -3.62 -10.53
CA ARG A 83 10.80 -3.58 -10.06
C ARG A 83 11.04 -2.56 -8.94
N LEU A 84 10.00 -2.21 -8.18
CA LEU A 84 10.11 -1.46 -6.93
C LEU A 84 10.70 -2.42 -5.89
N MET A 85 12.02 -2.36 -5.73
CA MET A 85 12.71 -3.20 -4.77
C MET A 85 12.30 -2.79 -3.35
N PRO A 86 11.91 -3.72 -2.47
CA PRO A 86 11.74 -3.38 -1.06
C PRO A 86 13.11 -2.95 -0.52
N GLY A 87 13.19 -1.70 -0.07
CA GLY A 87 14.45 -1.12 0.39
C GLY A 87 15.04 -1.97 1.50
N ARG A 88 16.30 -2.41 1.33
CA ARG A 88 17.09 -2.99 2.42
C ARG A 88 17.01 -2.03 3.61
N ARG A 89 16.53 -2.51 4.76
CA ARG A 89 16.56 -1.76 6.02
C ARG A 89 18.00 -1.29 6.27
N PRO A 90 18.26 -0.02 6.58
CA PRO A 90 19.56 0.36 7.12
C PRO A 90 19.73 -0.31 8.49
N SER A 91 20.89 -0.93 8.65
CA SER A 91 21.39 -1.64 9.84
C SER A 91 21.61 -0.73 11.04
#